data_AF-M3HYB7-F1
#
_entry.id   AF-M3HYB7-F1
#
_cell.length_a   1.000
_cell.length_b   1.000
_cell.length_c   1.000
_cell.angle_alpha   90.00
_cell.angle_beta   90.00
_cell.angle_gamma   90.00
#
_symmetry.space_group_name_H-M   'P 1'
#
loop_
_entity.id
_entity.type
_entity.pdbx_description
1 polymer ?
#
loop_
_entity_poly.entity_id
_entity_poly.type
_entity_poly.pdbx_seq_one_letter_code
_entity_poly.pdbx_strand_id
1 'polypeptide(L)'
;MIFVSFGCGSRDTFETIQQGKNLEKIPIISMKDFFQLWIKNQRKLKFKTNVTVLLKDSEYVYFGKNDISGYSWKSRFFKLSVDLLKKEFPNYESFFAEDLERYYWDHMVSKENRDLWTYAEDKTRRECKPEYFYSLSDQKVALQVHWKVDSSCPKLSVFQGRIDKIYYDLNSGKISQ
;
A
#
# COMPACT_ATOMS: atom_id res chain seq x y z
N MET A 1 -14.26 17.67 -50.10
CA MET A 1 -13.11 17.51 -49.20
C MET A 1 -13.64 16.96 -47.89
N ILE A 2 -13.53 15.64 -47.69
CA ILE A 2 -14.01 14.97 -46.48
C ILE A 2 -12.91 15.16 -45.44
N PHE A 3 -13.17 15.98 -44.43
CA PHE A 3 -12.31 16.05 -43.25
C PHE A 3 -12.50 14.75 -42.46
N VAL A 4 -11.59 13.80 -42.67
CA VAL A 4 -11.41 12.69 -41.75
C VAL A 4 -10.82 13.27 -40.49
N SER A 5 -11.67 13.55 -39.50
CA SER A 5 -11.22 13.86 -38.14
C SER A 5 -10.49 12.62 -37.62
N PHE A 6 -9.15 12.69 -37.61
CA PHE A 6 -8.33 11.75 -36.88
C PHE A 6 -8.70 11.88 -35.41
N GLY A 7 -9.54 10.96 -34.93
CA GLY A 7 -9.82 10.80 -33.52
C GLY A 7 -8.50 10.65 -32.78
N CYS A 8 -8.08 11.71 -32.11
CA CYS A 8 -6.97 11.72 -31.19
C CYS A 8 -7.25 10.58 -30.20
N GLY A 9 -6.51 9.48 -30.28
CA GLY A 9 -6.69 8.34 -29.39
C GLY A 9 -6.59 8.86 -27.95
N SER A 10 -7.73 8.94 -27.27
CA SER A 10 -7.80 9.56 -25.95
C SER A 10 -6.92 8.73 -25.02
N ARG A 11 -5.71 9.21 -24.72
CA ARG A 11 -4.94 8.70 -23.60
C ARG A 11 -5.78 8.94 -22.36
N ASP A 12 -6.15 7.88 -21.66
CA ASP A 12 -6.90 8.03 -20.41
C ASP A 12 -6.07 8.90 -19.45
N THR A 13 -6.70 9.93 -18.90
CA THR A 13 -6.15 10.79 -17.86
C THR A 13 -7.00 10.66 -16.59
N PHE A 14 -6.50 11.22 -15.50
CA PHE A 14 -7.26 11.28 -14.26
C PHE A 14 -8.59 12.01 -14.47
N GLU A 15 -8.55 13.14 -15.17
CA GLU A 15 -9.70 14.00 -15.45
C GLU A 15 -10.73 13.29 -16.36
N THR A 16 -10.28 12.53 -17.37
CA THR A 16 -11.21 11.82 -18.25
C THR A 16 -11.98 10.75 -17.49
N ILE A 17 -11.33 10.03 -16.58
CA ILE A 17 -11.99 8.99 -15.77
C ILE A 17 -12.91 9.61 -14.73
N GLN A 18 -12.50 10.72 -14.10
CA GLN A 18 -13.37 11.49 -13.19
C GLN A 18 -14.65 11.98 -13.90
N GLN A 19 -14.58 12.28 -15.19
CA GLN A 19 -15.73 12.64 -16.02
C GLN A 19 -16.57 11.45 -16.50
N GLY A 20 -16.23 10.21 -16.11
CA GLY A 20 -16.95 9.01 -16.52
C GLY A 20 -16.66 8.55 -17.95
N LYS A 21 -15.55 8.99 -18.56
CA LYS A 21 -15.18 8.60 -19.92
C LYS A 21 -14.28 7.36 -19.91
N ASN A 22 -14.43 6.52 -20.93
CA ASN A 22 -13.61 5.31 -21.16
C ASN A 22 -13.60 4.27 -20.02
N LEU A 23 -14.60 4.28 -19.13
CA LEU A 23 -14.69 3.38 -17.97
C LEU A 23 -14.67 1.88 -18.35
N GLU A 24 -15.20 1.55 -19.53
CA GLU A 24 -15.24 0.18 -20.06
C GLU A 24 -13.84 -0.40 -20.31
N LYS A 25 -12.88 0.47 -20.65
CA LYS A 25 -11.50 0.09 -20.98
C LYS A 25 -10.62 -0.06 -19.74
N ILE A 26 -11.08 0.42 -18.59
CA ILE A 26 -10.32 0.37 -17.35
C ILE A 26 -10.31 -1.07 -16.82
N PRO A 27 -9.12 -1.67 -16.63
CA PRO A 27 -9.01 -3.08 -16.26
C PRO A 27 -9.54 -3.33 -14.84
N ILE A 28 -10.28 -4.42 -14.69
CA ILE A 28 -10.63 -4.98 -13.37
C ILE A 28 -9.39 -5.69 -12.83
N ILE A 29 -9.06 -5.48 -11.55
CA ILE A 29 -7.96 -6.17 -10.87
C ILE A 29 -8.48 -7.04 -9.73
N SER A 30 -7.65 -7.96 -9.22
CA SER A 30 -8.02 -8.77 -8.06
C SER A 30 -7.96 -7.96 -6.75
N MET A 31 -8.68 -8.41 -5.71
CA MET A 31 -8.57 -7.81 -4.37
C MET A 31 -7.13 -7.88 -3.85
N LYS A 32 -6.43 -8.99 -4.12
CA LYS A 32 -5.02 -9.17 -3.74
C LYS A 32 -4.12 -8.12 -4.37
N ASP A 33 -4.26 -7.88 -5.67
CA ASP A 33 -3.44 -6.88 -6.37
C ASP A 33 -3.76 -5.46 -5.88
N PHE A 34 -5.05 -5.17 -5.68
CA PHE A 34 -5.47 -3.90 -5.11
C PHE A 34 -4.85 -3.67 -3.73
N PHE A 35 -4.92 -4.66 -2.85
CA PHE A 35 -4.37 -4.56 -1.50
C PHE A 35 -2.86 -4.28 -1.53
N GLN A 36 -2.11 -4.95 -2.39
CA GLN A 36 -0.67 -4.71 -2.58
C GLN A 36 -0.33 -3.32 -3.11
N LEU A 37 -1.23 -2.69 -3.87
CA LEU A 37 -1.11 -1.29 -4.26
C LEU A 37 -1.47 -0.36 -3.11
N TRP A 38 -2.53 -0.67 -2.36
CA TRP A 38 -3.06 0.18 -1.30
C TRP A 38 -2.14 0.30 -0.09
N ILE A 39 -1.50 -0.79 0.35
CA ILE A 39 -0.56 -0.77 1.49
C ILE A 39 0.65 0.16 1.27
N LYS A 40 0.91 0.56 0.01
CA LYS A 40 1.99 1.50 -0.34
C LYS A 40 1.56 2.96 -0.22
N ASN A 41 0.29 3.23 0.07
CA ASN A 41 -0.19 4.58 0.28
C ASN A 41 0.46 5.17 1.54
N GLN A 42 0.91 6.42 1.42
CA GLN A 42 1.53 7.17 2.52
C GLN A 42 0.67 8.37 2.91
N ARG A 43 0.69 8.75 4.19
CA ARG A 43 -0.05 9.95 4.66
C ARG A 43 0.54 11.23 4.10
N LYS A 44 1.88 11.30 4.03
CA LYS A 44 2.63 12.45 3.51
C LYS A 44 3.49 12.02 2.35
N LEU A 45 3.20 12.56 1.18
CA LEU A 45 3.89 12.24 -0.06
C LEU A 45 4.74 13.43 -0.53
N LYS A 46 5.93 13.12 -1.07
CA LYS A 46 6.69 14.09 -1.89
C LYS A 46 6.12 14.22 -3.31
N PHE A 47 5.51 13.15 -3.82
CA PHE A 47 4.99 13.02 -5.17
C PHE A 47 3.62 12.34 -5.15
N LYS A 48 2.68 12.72 -6.03
CA LYS A 48 1.32 12.13 -6.07
C LYS A 48 1.32 10.69 -6.63
N THR A 49 1.80 9.73 -5.85
CA THR A 49 1.97 8.31 -6.24
C THR A 49 0.99 7.35 -5.56
N ASN A 50 0.27 7.81 -4.53
CA ASN A 50 -0.79 7.05 -3.87
C ASN A 50 -1.87 6.64 -4.88
N VAL A 51 -2.52 5.52 -4.58
CA VAL A 51 -3.81 5.15 -5.17
C VAL A 51 -4.86 6.15 -4.70
N THR A 52 -5.59 6.72 -5.66
CA THR A 52 -6.68 7.67 -5.43
C THR A 52 -7.96 7.14 -6.05
N VAL A 53 -9.07 7.28 -5.35
CA VAL A 53 -10.41 7.08 -5.93
C VAL A 53 -10.66 8.22 -6.94
N LEU A 54 -11.09 7.87 -8.15
CA LEU A 54 -11.40 8.81 -9.22
C LEU A 54 -12.90 8.95 -9.46
N LEU A 55 -13.59 7.83 -9.44
CA LEU A 55 -15.03 7.74 -9.69
C LEU A 55 -15.57 6.51 -8.96
N LYS A 56 -16.83 6.56 -8.57
CA LYS A 56 -17.58 5.42 -8.06
C LYS A 56 -18.97 5.43 -8.67
N ASP A 57 -19.38 4.29 -9.20
CA ASP A 57 -20.76 4.05 -9.63
C ASP A 57 -21.38 2.92 -8.79
N SER A 58 -22.49 2.34 -9.28
CA SER A 58 -23.19 1.25 -8.59
C SER A 58 -22.41 -0.07 -8.57
N GLU A 59 -21.58 -0.33 -9.57
CA GLU A 59 -20.90 -1.61 -9.76
C GLU A 59 -19.43 -1.57 -9.37
N TYR A 60 -18.73 -0.47 -9.70
CA TYR A 60 -17.29 -0.34 -9.58
C TYR A 60 -16.84 0.93 -8.86
N VAL A 61 -15.67 0.81 -8.22
CA VAL A 61 -14.84 1.94 -7.82
C VAL A 61 -13.65 2.00 -8.78
N TYR A 62 -13.43 3.17 -9.36
CA TYR A 62 -12.34 3.45 -10.29
C TYR A 62 -11.21 4.17 -9.58
N PHE A 63 -10.00 3.69 -9.79
CA PHE A 63 -8.81 4.17 -9.13
C PHE A 63 -7.75 4.60 -10.15
N GLY A 64 -6.91 5.53 -9.71
CA GLY A 64 -5.73 5.97 -10.43
C GLY A 64 -4.53 6.08 -9.52
N LYS A 65 -3.34 5.87 -10.07
CA LYS A 65 -2.08 6.24 -9.43
C LYS A 65 -1.03 6.58 -10.47
N ASN A 66 -0.04 7.36 -10.05
CA ASN A 66 1.16 7.57 -10.85
C ASN A 66 2.26 6.62 -10.41
N ASP A 67 2.85 5.93 -11.36
CA ASP A 67 4.08 5.15 -11.20
C ASP A 67 5.27 5.97 -11.65
N ILE A 68 6.32 5.97 -10.84
CA ILE A 68 7.59 6.62 -11.13
C ILE A 68 8.60 5.52 -11.47
N SER A 69 9.13 5.55 -12.69
CA SER A 69 10.24 4.69 -13.12
C SER A 69 11.31 5.57 -13.76
N GLY A 70 12.42 5.77 -13.03
CA GLY A 70 13.45 6.75 -13.41
C GLY A 70 12.86 8.16 -13.51
N TYR A 71 13.00 8.79 -14.67
CA TYR A 71 12.44 10.11 -14.97
C TYR A 71 11.05 10.06 -15.63
N SER A 72 10.46 8.88 -15.79
CA SER A 72 9.15 8.71 -16.43
C SER A 72 8.03 8.60 -15.41
N TRP A 73 6.93 9.29 -15.72
CA TRP A 73 5.68 9.21 -14.97
C TRP A 73 4.66 8.48 -15.84
N LYS A 74 4.12 7.39 -15.31
CA LYS A 74 3.06 6.62 -15.98
C LYS A 74 1.83 6.55 -15.10
N SER A 75 0.72 7.07 -15.61
CA SER A 75 -0.58 6.87 -14.98
C SER A 75 -1.04 5.44 -15.18
N ARG A 76 -1.47 4.81 -14.09
CA ARG A 76 -2.11 3.49 -14.09
C ARG A 76 -3.51 3.63 -13.54
N PHE A 77 -4.47 3.03 -14.25
CA PHE A 77 -5.87 3.01 -13.86
C PHE A 77 -6.36 1.58 -13.73
N PHE A 78 -7.29 1.36 -12.81
CA PHE A 78 -7.91 0.07 -12.56
C PHE A 78 -9.24 0.27 -11.85
N LYS A 79 -10.09 -0.75 -11.88
CA LYS A 79 -11.37 -0.74 -11.17
C LYS A 79 -11.55 -2.01 -10.33
N LEU A 80 -12.37 -1.91 -9.30
CA LEU A 80 -12.72 -3.02 -8.41
C LEU A 80 -14.23 -2.99 -8.14
N SER A 81 -14.85 -4.16 -8.01
CA SER A 81 -16.26 -4.26 -7.65
C SER A 81 -16.53 -3.60 -6.30
N VAL A 82 -17.61 -2.81 -6.22
CA VAL A 82 -18.07 -2.16 -4.98
C VAL A 82 -18.36 -3.20 -3.90
N ASP A 83 -19.01 -4.30 -4.25
CA ASP A 83 -19.40 -5.34 -3.30
C ASP A 83 -18.18 -6.13 -2.79
N LEU A 84 -17.24 -6.44 -3.68
CA LEU A 84 -15.98 -7.08 -3.30
C LEU A 84 -15.19 -6.20 -2.32
N LEU A 85 -15.07 -4.92 -2.63
CA LEU A 85 -14.33 -3.97 -1.79
C LEU A 85 -14.97 -3.82 -0.41
N LYS A 86 -16.30 -3.68 -0.34
CA LYS A 86 -17.04 -3.62 0.94
C LYS A 86 -16.89 -4.90 1.75
N LYS A 87 -16.91 -6.06 1.08
CA LYS A 87 -16.86 -7.36 1.74
C LYS A 87 -15.46 -7.68 2.29
N GLU A 88 -14.41 -7.40 1.54
CA GLU A 88 -13.05 -7.85 1.86
C GLU A 88 -12.17 -6.77 2.49
N PHE A 89 -12.34 -5.51 2.08
CA PHE A 89 -11.53 -4.38 2.56
C PHE A 89 -12.42 -3.16 2.91
N PRO A 90 -13.33 -3.27 3.88
CA PRO A 90 -14.13 -2.14 4.33
C PRO A 90 -13.24 -1.03 4.92
N ASN A 91 -13.71 0.21 4.86
CA ASN A 91 -13.03 1.39 5.44
C ASN A 91 -11.57 1.58 4.98
N TYR A 92 -11.20 1.03 3.82
CA TYR A 92 -9.83 1.07 3.28
C TYR A 92 -9.29 2.50 3.14
N GLU A 93 -10.17 3.49 2.92
CA GLU A 93 -9.80 4.90 2.80
C GLU A 93 -9.14 5.47 4.06
N SER A 94 -9.47 4.91 5.22
CA SER A 94 -8.91 5.31 6.52
C SER A 94 -7.62 4.57 6.88
N PHE A 95 -7.33 3.47 6.20
CA PHE A 95 -6.23 2.57 6.53
C PHE A 95 -4.93 2.97 5.81
N PHE A 96 -3.85 3.10 6.60
CA PHE A 96 -2.48 3.26 6.12
C PHE A 96 -1.56 2.25 6.81
N ALA A 97 -0.77 1.51 6.01
CA ALA A 97 0.18 0.53 6.54
C ALA A 97 1.22 1.18 7.49
N GLU A 98 1.58 2.44 7.23
CA GLU A 98 2.43 3.28 8.09
C GLU A 98 1.96 3.29 9.55
N ASP A 99 0.65 3.25 9.80
CA ASP A 99 0.11 3.28 11.17
C ASP A 99 0.40 1.97 11.90
N LEU A 100 0.39 0.83 11.20
CA LEU A 100 0.77 -0.47 11.78
C LEU A 100 2.27 -0.56 12.05
N GLU A 101 3.09 -0.05 11.11
CA GLU A 101 4.54 0.02 11.32
C GLU A 101 4.88 0.91 12.51
N ARG A 102 4.24 2.08 12.64
CA ARG A 102 4.41 2.93 13.82
C ARG A 102 3.99 2.21 15.10
N TYR A 103 2.82 1.58 15.11
CA TYR A 103 2.36 0.84 16.28
C TYR A 103 3.34 -0.24 16.70
N TYR A 104 3.88 -1.00 15.73
CA TYR A 104 4.91 -2.01 15.97
C TYR A 104 6.10 -1.43 16.74
N TRP A 105 6.70 -0.36 16.22
CA TRP A 105 7.85 0.25 16.87
C TRP A 105 7.50 0.84 18.23
N ASP A 106 6.32 1.45 18.37
CA ASP A 106 5.95 2.14 19.61
C ASP A 106 5.59 1.18 20.76
N HIS A 107 5.00 0.02 20.45
CA HIS A 107 4.39 -0.87 21.45
C HIS A 107 5.01 -2.28 21.51
N MET A 108 5.55 -2.79 20.40
CA MET A 108 6.10 -4.16 20.34
C MET A 108 7.62 -4.19 20.57
N VAL A 109 8.31 -3.08 20.30
CA VAL A 109 9.76 -2.98 20.47
C VAL A 109 10.08 -2.14 21.70
N SER A 110 10.79 -2.73 22.66
CA SER A 110 11.26 -2.01 23.84
C SER A 110 12.08 -0.78 23.43
N LYS A 111 12.09 0.24 24.28
CA LYS A 111 12.86 1.46 24.02
C LYS A 111 14.35 1.15 23.78
N GLU A 112 14.92 0.29 24.60
CA GLU A 112 16.32 -0.16 24.47
C GLU A 112 16.59 -0.78 23.09
N ASN A 113 15.71 -1.68 22.64
CA ASN A 113 15.85 -2.33 21.34
C ASN A 113 15.62 -1.36 20.17
N ARG A 114 14.72 -0.38 20.33
CA ARG A 114 14.55 0.73 19.37
C ARG A 114 15.79 1.60 19.25
N ASP A 115 16.41 1.92 20.38
CA ASP A 115 17.61 2.74 20.42
C ASP A 115 18.78 1.98 19.77
N LEU A 116 18.94 0.67 20.07
CA LEU A 116 19.91 -0.20 19.40
C LEU A 116 19.77 -0.17 17.86
N TRP A 117 18.53 -0.24 17.35
CA TRP A 117 18.28 -0.13 15.91
C TRP A 117 18.58 1.27 15.37
N THR A 118 18.11 2.32 16.06
CA THR A 118 18.26 3.73 15.65
C THR A 118 19.73 4.13 15.51
N TYR A 119 20.57 3.69 16.45
CA TYR A 119 22.00 4.00 16.50
C TYR A 119 22.88 2.96 15.82
N ALA A 120 22.30 1.93 15.18
CA ALA A 120 23.06 0.97 14.39
C ALA A 120 23.70 1.64 13.16
N GLU A 121 24.89 1.17 12.80
CA GLU A 121 25.61 1.63 11.62
C GLU A 121 24.78 1.43 10.33
N ASP A 122 24.92 2.34 9.37
CA ASP A 122 24.18 2.29 8.10
C ASP A 122 24.34 0.98 7.34
N LYS A 123 25.50 0.33 7.47
CA LYS A 123 25.75 -0.99 6.88
C LYS A 123 24.86 -2.05 7.56
N THR A 124 24.91 -2.13 8.89
CA THR A 124 24.08 -3.03 9.70
C THR A 124 22.59 -2.83 9.43
N ARG A 125 22.12 -1.57 9.35
CA ARG A 125 20.70 -1.29 9.04
C ARG A 125 20.29 -1.71 7.64
N ARG A 126 21.21 -1.69 6.66
CA ARG A 126 20.90 -2.14 5.30
C ARG A 126 20.86 -3.66 5.19
N GLU A 127 21.77 -4.35 5.86
CA GLU A 127 21.94 -5.80 5.80
C GLU A 127 20.90 -6.53 6.67
N CYS A 128 20.56 -5.99 7.85
CA CYS A 128 19.75 -6.67 8.86
C CYS A 128 18.46 -5.91 9.22
N LYS A 129 17.87 -5.23 8.23
CA LYS A 129 16.56 -4.58 8.41
C LYS A 129 15.43 -5.59 8.61
N PRO A 130 14.38 -5.20 9.36
CA PRO A 130 13.15 -5.98 9.36
C PRO A 130 12.52 -5.99 7.96
N GLU A 131 11.91 -7.11 7.62
CA GLU A 131 11.04 -7.26 6.47
C GLU A 131 9.58 -7.24 6.91
N TYR A 132 8.76 -6.47 6.19
CA TYR A 132 7.35 -6.30 6.49
C TYR A 132 6.52 -7.08 5.46
N PHE A 133 5.66 -7.96 5.96
CA PHE A 133 4.72 -8.72 5.15
C PHE A 133 3.29 -8.36 5.54
N TYR A 134 2.49 -8.04 4.54
CA TYR A 134 1.10 -7.64 4.70
C TYR A 134 0.15 -8.66 4.08
N SER A 135 -0.90 -9.00 4.80
CA SER A 135 -1.99 -9.84 4.29
C SER A 135 -3.36 -9.32 4.72
N LEU A 136 -4.36 -9.51 3.87
CA LEU A 136 -5.76 -9.18 4.14
C LEU A 136 -6.55 -10.49 4.22
N SER A 137 -7.25 -10.70 5.33
CA SER A 137 -8.19 -11.82 5.53
C SER A 137 -9.26 -11.41 6.53
N ASP A 138 -10.50 -11.83 6.32
CA ASP A 138 -11.61 -11.65 7.27
C ASP A 138 -11.75 -10.19 7.76
N GLN A 139 -11.61 -9.24 6.82
CA GLN A 139 -11.66 -7.79 7.10
C GLN A 139 -10.63 -7.33 8.14
N LYS A 140 -9.51 -8.05 8.22
CA LYS A 140 -8.35 -7.72 9.05
C LYS A 140 -7.10 -7.63 8.20
N VAL A 141 -6.29 -6.61 8.48
CA VAL A 141 -4.96 -6.49 7.90
C VAL A 141 -3.96 -7.02 8.92
N ALA A 142 -3.20 -8.05 8.54
CA ALA A 142 -2.09 -8.53 9.35
C ALA A 142 -0.78 -7.92 8.84
N LEU A 143 0.02 -7.39 9.77
CA LEU A 143 1.42 -7.05 9.58
C LEU A 143 2.26 -8.14 10.25
N GLN A 144 3.18 -8.74 9.52
CA GLN A 144 4.23 -9.59 10.06
C GLN A 144 5.58 -8.90 9.87
N VAL A 145 6.35 -8.80 10.95
CA VAL A 145 7.68 -8.20 10.95
C VAL A 145 8.70 -9.30 11.19
N HIS A 146 9.55 -9.56 10.19
CA HIS A 146 10.55 -10.62 10.21
C HIS A 146 11.93 -10.01 10.31
N TRP A 147 12.66 -10.34 11.37
CA TRP A 147 14.03 -9.88 11.54
C TRP A 147 15.03 -10.89 10.98
N LYS A 148 15.66 -10.54 9.86
CA LYS A 148 16.74 -11.30 9.24
C LYS A 148 18.10 -10.91 9.83
N VAL A 149 18.24 -11.06 11.14
CA VAL A 149 19.54 -10.87 11.81
C VAL A 149 20.31 -12.18 11.78
N ASP A 150 21.53 -12.13 11.26
CA ASP A 150 22.48 -13.22 11.28
C ASP A 150 23.82 -12.80 11.94
N SER A 151 24.86 -13.61 11.81
CA SER A 151 26.18 -13.37 12.41
C SER A 151 26.87 -12.09 11.90
N SER A 152 26.43 -11.50 10.79
CA SER A 152 26.95 -10.22 10.29
C SER A 152 26.51 -9.01 11.13
N CYS A 153 25.47 -9.17 11.96
CA CYS A 153 24.87 -8.09 12.76
C CYS A 153 24.82 -8.40 14.26
N PRO A 154 25.96 -8.66 14.92
CA PRO A 154 26.00 -9.11 16.31
C PRO A 154 25.37 -8.11 17.29
N LYS A 155 25.44 -6.80 16.98
CA LYS A 155 24.82 -5.72 17.77
C LYS A 155 23.29 -5.77 17.78
N LEU A 156 22.66 -6.47 16.82
CA LEU A 156 21.22 -6.63 16.71
C LEU A 156 20.75 -8.06 17.06
N SER A 157 21.61 -8.87 17.67
CA SER A 157 21.32 -10.28 18.01
C SER A 157 20.03 -10.48 18.83
N VAL A 158 19.59 -9.47 19.60
CA VAL A 158 18.30 -9.48 20.30
C VAL A 158 17.08 -9.67 19.37
N PHE A 159 17.23 -9.37 18.08
CA PHE A 159 16.22 -9.55 17.06
C PHE A 159 16.38 -10.84 16.25
N GLN A 160 17.39 -11.67 16.53
CA GLN A 160 17.64 -12.89 15.76
C GLN A 160 16.46 -13.87 15.81
N GLY A 161 15.96 -14.24 14.63
CA GLY A 161 14.83 -15.15 14.48
C GLY A 161 13.49 -14.57 14.97
N ARG A 162 13.43 -13.28 15.29
CA ARG A 162 12.22 -12.64 15.79
C ARG A 162 11.19 -12.46 14.66
N ILE A 163 10.00 -12.99 14.89
CA ILE A 163 8.84 -12.81 14.03
C ILE A 163 7.71 -12.27 14.92
N ASP A 164 7.33 -11.03 14.68
CA ASP A 164 6.18 -10.42 15.35
C ASP A 164 5.00 -10.33 14.40
N LYS A 165 3.79 -10.38 14.94
CA LYS A 165 2.55 -10.24 14.17
C LYS A 165 1.60 -9.29 14.86
N ILE A 166 0.97 -8.43 14.06
CA ILE A 166 -0.04 -7.46 14.50
C ILE A 166 -1.24 -7.60 13.57
N TYR A 167 -2.44 -7.47 14.11
CA TYR A 167 -3.67 -7.44 13.33
C TYR A 167 -4.38 -6.10 13.52
N TYR A 168 -4.86 -5.54 12.43
CA TYR A 168 -5.74 -4.36 12.40
C TYR A 168 -7.11 -4.78 11.92
N ASP A 169 -8.12 -4.55 12.75
CA ASP A 169 -9.51 -4.80 12.38
C ASP A 169 -10.10 -3.56 11.69
N LEU A 170 -10.51 -3.74 10.43
CA LEU A 170 -10.95 -2.65 9.57
C LEU A 170 -12.29 -2.03 9.99
N ASN A 171 -13.11 -2.76 10.73
CA ASN A 171 -14.42 -2.27 11.18
C ASN A 171 -14.31 -1.46 12.46
N SER A 172 -13.53 -1.96 13.41
CA SER A 172 -13.35 -1.31 14.71
C SER A 172 -12.27 -0.23 14.68
N GLY A 173 -11.36 -0.27 13.70
CA GLY A 173 -10.18 0.58 13.64
C GLY A 173 -9.18 0.29 14.76
N LYS A 174 -9.26 -0.89 15.38
CA LYS A 174 -8.44 -1.27 16.52
C LYS A 174 -7.38 -2.27 16.11
N ILE A 175 -6.26 -2.19 16.82
CA ILE A 175 -5.17 -3.15 16.72
C ILE A 175 -5.38 -4.23 17.77
N SER A 176 -5.25 -5.49 17.36
CA SER A 176 -5.22 -6.67 18.23
C SER A 176 -3.90 -7.43 18.03
N GLN A 177 -3.38 -7.99 19.11
CA GLN A 177 -2.23 -8.91 19.09
C GLN A 177 -2.72 -10.35 18.94
#